data_AF-A0A3M1GDA4-F1
#
_entry.id   AF-A0A3M1GDA4-F1
#
_cell.length_a   1.000
_cell.length_b   1.000
_cell.length_c   1.000
_cell.angle_alpha   90.00
_cell.angle_beta   90.00
_cell.angle_gamma   90.00
#
_symmetry.space_group_name_H-M   'P 1'
#
loop_
_entity.id
_entity.type
_entity.pdbx_description
1 polymer ?
#
loop_
_entity_poly.entity_id
_entity_poly.type
_entity_poly.pdbx_seq_one_letter_code
_entity_poly.pdbx_strand_id
1 'polypeptide(L)'
;MIKNMTKPFIFIVIIALASCALKGPSGIKNRLLFSEKLKERVIERNSSVEDTPEWIEGATRALSVQHLKEAEPEKLRGHFYCNGVFVFVHPGYHVFIERQTKRPESLKMTKNLVEYFLSVPETFSIKSAIMKSYEAEISSAIELLSEAGFVIILILPEENKDIKEIEWAEYRRYINEITNNSPYVFYLYSETIQTGKLHPEDYKIFTDFVEKTGIKRIFLGGQYYNRCVYTFYKYLPRNLKRIVRIIAEWSAPEPEDITAEETISLRGHDGWIDSDSAYKLLRKRRIGKIRGGRKVIRAREICKE
;
A
#
# COMPACT_ATOMS: atom_id res chain seq x y z
N MET A 1 4.27 -12.84 0.88
CA MET A 1 5.40 -12.03 0.35
C MET A 1 6.69 -12.03 1.21
N ILE A 2 6.64 -12.01 2.55
CA ILE A 2 7.85 -11.81 3.39
C ILE A 2 8.90 -12.95 3.34
N LYS A 3 8.54 -14.18 2.91
CA LYS A 3 9.33 -15.43 3.01
C LYS A 3 10.81 -15.39 2.53
N ASN A 4 11.22 -14.42 1.70
CA ASN A 4 12.62 -14.28 1.21
C ASN A 4 13.22 -12.87 1.35
N MET A 5 12.55 -11.92 2.03
CA MET A 5 13.00 -10.52 2.08
C MET A 5 13.92 -10.24 3.28
N THR A 6 15.24 -10.29 3.07
CA THR A 6 16.23 -10.01 4.12
C THR A 6 16.35 -8.53 4.49
N LYS A 7 15.39 -8.07 5.31
CA LYS A 7 15.56 -7.22 6.52
C LYS A 7 15.52 -5.67 6.52
N PRO A 8 16.27 -4.86 5.74
CA PRO A 8 16.61 -3.48 6.16
C PRO A 8 15.42 -2.52 6.18
N PHE A 9 14.44 -2.68 5.30
CA PHE A 9 13.43 -1.64 5.07
C PHE A 9 12.08 -1.87 5.75
N ILE A 10 11.75 -3.13 6.09
CA ILE A 10 10.64 -3.46 7.01
C ILE A 10 10.75 -2.58 8.27
N PHE A 11 11.99 -2.31 8.70
CA PHE A 11 12.39 -1.42 9.79
C PHE A 11 11.82 0.00 9.72
N ILE A 12 11.48 0.57 8.55
CA ILE A 12 10.92 1.94 8.46
C ILE A 12 9.42 1.96 8.77
N VAL A 13 8.63 1.06 8.18
CA VAL A 13 7.21 0.86 8.55
C VAL A 13 7.12 0.51 10.05
N ILE A 14 8.04 -0.33 10.51
CA ILE A 14 8.20 -0.73 11.91
C ILE A 14 8.53 0.45 12.84
N ILE A 15 9.51 1.30 12.49
CA ILE A 15 9.84 2.49 13.29
C ILE A 15 8.65 3.46 13.33
N ALA A 16 7.90 3.57 12.24
CA ALA A 16 6.68 4.36 12.19
C ALA A 16 5.66 3.82 13.21
N LEU A 17 5.29 2.54 13.12
CA LEU A 17 4.28 1.89 13.96
C LEU A 17 4.65 1.79 15.44
N ALA A 18 5.91 1.48 15.73
CA ALA A 18 6.36 1.33 17.09
C ALA A 18 6.50 2.69 17.83
N SER A 19 6.48 3.81 17.09
CA SER A 19 6.68 5.15 17.68
C SER A 19 5.47 5.70 18.47
N CYS A 20 4.22 5.39 18.11
CA CYS A 20 3.05 5.78 18.93
C CYS A 20 2.79 4.82 20.12
N ALA A 21 3.14 3.53 20.01
CA ALA A 21 2.74 2.50 21.00
C ALA A 21 3.40 2.62 22.38
N LEU A 22 4.62 3.17 22.48
CA LEU A 22 5.40 3.21 23.73
C LEU A 22 6.12 4.55 23.91
N LYS A 23 5.63 5.39 24.83
CA LYS A 23 6.30 6.62 25.28
C LYS A 23 7.18 6.32 26.50
N GLY A 24 8.50 6.23 26.30
CA GLY A 24 9.48 6.09 27.38
C GLY A 24 10.90 5.74 26.88
N PRO A 25 11.96 6.03 27.64
CA PRO A 25 13.35 5.77 27.23
C PRO A 25 13.70 4.27 27.12
N SER A 26 12.96 3.38 27.80
CA SER A 26 13.01 1.92 27.59
C SER A 26 12.38 1.46 26.26
N GLY A 27 11.73 2.37 25.52
CA GLY A 27 10.89 2.04 24.38
C GLY A 27 11.61 1.37 23.21
N ILE A 28 12.86 1.72 22.90
CA ILE A 28 13.52 1.27 21.64
C ILE A 28 13.63 -0.26 21.56
N LYS A 29 13.98 -0.96 22.64
CA LYS A 29 14.01 -2.43 22.65
C LYS A 29 12.61 -3.03 22.48
N ASN A 30 11.62 -2.53 23.22
CA ASN A 30 10.24 -3.01 23.15
C ASN A 30 9.59 -2.74 21.79
N ARG A 31 9.98 -1.65 21.13
CA ARG A 31 9.56 -1.30 19.76
C ARG A 31 10.06 -2.30 18.73
N LEU A 32 11.33 -2.69 18.81
CA LEU A 32 11.92 -3.71 17.95
C LEU A 32 11.34 -5.11 18.23
N LEU A 33 11.09 -5.43 19.51
CA LEU A 33 10.47 -6.70 19.91
C LEU A 33 9.01 -6.82 19.44
N PHE A 34 8.22 -5.75 19.49
CA PHE A 34 6.86 -5.74 18.95
C PHE A 34 6.85 -6.00 17.45
N SER A 35 7.84 -5.44 16.74
CA SER A 35 7.89 -5.50 15.28
C SER A 35 8.47 -6.78 14.70
N GLU A 36 9.51 -7.38 15.31
CA GLU A 36 9.95 -8.71 14.89
C GLU A 36 8.82 -9.72 15.13
N LYS A 37 8.08 -9.63 16.24
CA LYS A 37 6.90 -10.47 16.50
C LYS A 37 5.78 -10.32 15.46
N LEU A 38 5.53 -9.10 14.95
CA LEU A 38 4.59 -8.91 13.84
C LEU A 38 5.09 -9.60 12.56
N LYS A 39 6.38 -9.46 12.21
CA LYS A 39 6.94 -10.21 11.06
C LYS A 39 6.85 -11.71 11.25
N GLU A 40 7.20 -12.22 12.43
CA GLU A 40 7.17 -13.64 12.76
C GLU A 40 5.76 -14.20 12.56
N ARG A 41 4.73 -13.53 13.10
CA ARG A 41 3.31 -13.89 12.89
C ARG A 41 2.91 -13.92 11.41
N VAL A 42 3.31 -12.91 10.63
CA VAL A 42 3.07 -12.89 9.18
C VAL A 42 3.77 -14.09 8.53
N ILE A 43 5.09 -14.27 8.73
CA ILE A 43 5.85 -15.37 8.11
C ILE A 43 5.25 -16.74 8.45
N GLU A 44 4.92 -16.98 9.72
CA GLU A 44 4.30 -18.21 10.22
C GLU A 44 2.95 -18.47 9.52
N ARG A 45 2.07 -17.46 9.46
CA ARG A 45 0.79 -17.54 8.76
C ARG A 45 0.97 -17.82 7.26
N ASN A 46 1.78 -17.02 6.57
CA ASN A 46 2.01 -17.20 5.13
C ASN A 46 2.55 -18.60 4.84
N SER A 47 3.33 -19.21 5.75
CA SER A 47 3.86 -20.58 5.61
C SER A 47 2.85 -21.70 5.89
N SER A 48 1.72 -21.41 6.54
CA SER A 48 0.78 -22.43 7.03
C SER A 48 -0.59 -22.43 6.33
N VAL A 49 -0.99 -21.32 5.68
CA VAL A 49 -2.35 -21.17 5.12
C VAL A 49 -2.37 -20.85 3.63
N GLU A 50 -1.59 -19.85 3.18
CA GLU A 50 -1.75 -19.23 1.85
C GLU A 50 -1.39 -20.14 0.66
N ASP A 51 -0.59 -21.19 0.88
CA ASP A 51 -0.18 -22.14 -0.15
C ASP A 51 -1.18 -23.31 -0.34
N THR A 52 -2.29 -23.36 0.43
CA THR A 52 -3.28 -24.46 0.36
C THR A 52 -4.24 -24.30 -0.83
N PRO A 53 -4.61 -25.38 -1.55
CA PRO A 53 -5.52 -25.30 -2.69
C PRO A 53 -6.87 -24.65 -2.36
N GLU A 54 -7.43 -24.97 -1.19
CA GLU A 54 -8.71 -24.46 -0.70
C GLU A 54 -8.66 -22.95 -0.44
N TRP A 55 -7.55 -22.47 0.14
CA TRP A 55 -7.34 -21.04 0.35
C TRP A 55 -7.18 -20.30 -0.98
N ILE A 56 -6.38 -20.83 -1.92
CA ILE A 56 -6.19 -20.22 -3.25
C ILE A 56 -7.51 -20.16 -4.02
N GLU A 57 -8.32 -21.22 -3.96
CA GLU A 57 -9.64 -21.28 -4.62
C GLU A 57 -10.62 -20.26 -4.01
N GLY A 58 -10.65 -20.13 -2.67
CA GLY A 58 -11.43 -19.10 -1.99
C GLY A 58 -10.97 -17.68 -2.36
N ALA A 59 -9.67 -17.44 -2.27
CA ALA A 59 -9.06 -16.12 -2.47
C ALA A 59 -9.14 -15.62 -3.92
N THR A 60 -9.24 -16.51 -4.91
CA THR A 60 -9.42 -16.16 -6.33
C THR A 60 -10.88 -15.88 -6.70
N ARG A 61 -11.85 -16.49 -5.99
CA ARG A 61 -13.30 -16.33 -6.25
C ARG A 61 -13.84 -14.96 -5.86
N ALA A 62 -13.45 -14.41 -4.70
CA ALA A 62 -14.01 -13.18 -4.17
C ALA A 62 -13.00 -12.39 -3.32
N LEU A 63 -13.21 -11.08 -3.19
CA LEU A 63 -12.54 -10.30 -2.15
C LEU A 63 -13.08 -10.70 -0.77
N SER A 64 -12.17 -10.94 0.16
CA SER A 64 -12.47 -11.27 1.56
C SER A 64 -12.46 -10.03 2.47
N VAL A 65 -11.93 -8.92 1.97
CA VAL A 65 -12.04 -7.58 2.59
C VAL A 65 -13.44 -6.99 2.36
N GLN A 66 -13.94 -6.25 3.35
CA GLN A 66 -15.30 -5.69 3.31
C GLN A 66 -15.37 -4.38 2.54
N HIS A 67 -16.54 -4.06 1.98
CA HIS A 67 -16.75 -2.75 1.38
C HIS A 67 -16.87 -1.69 2.49
N LEU A 68 -16.31 -0.48 2.33
CA LEU A 68 -16.36 0.54 3.41
C LEU A 68 -17.79 0.93 3.86
N LYS A 69 -18.80 0.64 3.04
CA LYS A 69 -20.23 0.82 3.38
C LYS A 69 -20.71 -0.08 4.53
N GLU A 70 -20.03 -1.21 4.74
CA GLU A 70 -20.31 -2.21 5.79
C GLU A 70 -19.57 -1.90 7.10
N ALA A 71 -18.63 -0.94 7.07
CA ALA A 71 -17.90 -0.52 8.26
C ALA A 71 -18.83 0.13 9.30
N GLU A 72 -18.54 -0.13 10.58
CA GLU A 72 -19.17 0.54 11.73
C GLU A 72 -18.17 1.55 12.34
N PRO A 73 -18.23 2.86 11.97
CA PRO A 73 -17.27 3.88 12.38
C PRO A 73 -16.95 3.93 13.88
N GLU A 74 -17.94 3.65 14.71
CA GLU A 74 -17.89 3.70 16.17
C GLU A 74 -16.99 2.60 16.73
N LYS A 75 -17.04 1.40 16.14
CA LYS A 75 -16.20 0.24 16.54
C LYS A 75 -14.74 0.41 16.13
N LEU A 76 -14.47 1.22 15.10
CA LEU A 76 -13.14 1.41 14.53
C LEU A 76 -12.25 2.42 15.28
N ARG A 77 -12.80 3.15 16.28
CA ARG A 77 -12.07 4.23 16.98
C ARG A 77 -10.74 3.82 17.61
N GLY A 78 -10.64 2.59 18.11
CA GLY A 78 -9.39 2.04 18.68
C GLY A 78 -8.31 1.71 17.64
N HIS A 79 -8.67 1.67 16.35
CA HIS A 79 -7.85 1.16 15.26
C HIS A 79 -7.29 2.28 14.35
N PHE A 80 -7.59 3.55 14.64
CA PHE A 80 -7.05 4.71 13.90
C PHE A 80 -5.64 5.10 14.38
N TYR A 81 -4.63 4.77 13.58
CA TYR A 81 -3.24 5.02 13.94
C TYR A 81 -2.95 6.52 14.10
N CYS A 82 -2.57 6.93 15.32
CA CYS A 82 -2.31 8.31 15.71
C CYS A 82 -3.41 9.30 15.19
N ASN A 83 -4.67 8.86 15.30
CA ASN A 83 -5.92 9.48 14.82
C ASN A 83 -6.01 9.73 13.30
N GLY A 84 -5.54 8.77 12.51
CA GLY A 84 -5.70 8.74 11.06
C GLY A 84 -6.05 7.36 10.51
N VAL A 85 -6.38 7.35 9.22
CA VAL A 85 -6.63 6.15 8.41
C VAL A 85 -5.55 6.02 7.33
N PHE A 86 -5.18 4.80 6.96
CA PHE A 86 -4.33 4.54 5.81
C PHE A 86 -5.16 4.39 4.54
N VAL A 87 -4.73 4.98 3.44
CA VAL A 87 -5.36 4.85 2.12
C VAL A 87 -4.29 4.45 1.12
N PHE A 88 -4.47 3.31 0.45
CA PHE A 88 -3.59 2.86 -0.63
C PHE A 88 -4.37 2.85 -1.95
N VAL A 89 -3.91 3.63 -2.92
CA VAL A 89 -4.53 3.72 -4.25
C VAL A 89 -3.89 2.70 -5.19
N HIS A 90 -4.70 1.77 -5.69
CA HIS A 90 -4.30 0.74 -6.65
C HIS A 90 -3.02 -0.03 -6.24
N PRO A 91 -3.00 -0.75 -5.10
CA PRO A 91 -1.95 -1.74 -4.84
C PRO A 91 -1.88 -2.73 -6.02
N GLY A 92 -0.69 -3.22 -6.38
CA GLY A 92 -0.49 -4.13 -7.52
C GLY A 92 -0.49 -3.48 -8.92
N TYR A 93 -0.59 -2.15 -9.07
CA TYR A 93 -0.83 -1.48 -10.37
C TYR A 93 0.09 -1.97 -11.51
N HIS A 94 1.40 -2.06 -11.28
CA HIS A 94 2.37 -2.44 -12.31
C HIS A 94 2.14 -3.84 -12.87
N VAL A 95 1.70 -4.75 -12.00
CA VAL A 95 1.54 -6.16 -12.31
C VAL A 95 0.23 -6.39 -13.05
N PHE A 96 -0.87 -5.84 -12.53
CA PHE A 96 -2.23 -6.15 -13.01
C PHE A 96 -2.79 -5.13 -14.01
N ILE A 97 -2.52 -3.83 -13.82
CA ILE A 97 -3.15 -2.75 -14.60
C ILE A 97 -2.26 -2.35 -15.78
N GLU A 98 -0.96 -2.18 -15.54
CA GLU A 98 0.02 -1.86 -16.58
C GLU A 98 0.44 -3.11 -17.39
N ARG A 99 0.15 -4.31 -16.87
CA ARG A 99 0.37 -5.61 -17.53
C ARG A 99 1.82 -5.86 -17.96
N GLN A 100 2.81 -5.36 -17.20
CA GLN A 100 4.22 -5.62 -17.49
C GLN A 100 4.60 -7.12 -17.39
N THR A 101 3.78 -7.94 -16.71
CA THR A 101 4.06 -9.36 -16.48
C THR A 101 2.96 -10.24 -17.08
N LYS A 102 3.25 -10.91 -18.20
CA LYS A 102 2.44 -12.06 -18.64
C LYS A 102 2.76 -13.26 -17.74
N ARG A 103 1.74 -13.95 -17.23
CA ARG A 103 1.92 -15.21 -16.49
C ARG A 103 2.59 -16.24 -17.42
N PRO A 104 3.71 -16.86 -17.02
CA PRO A 104 4.22 -18.04 -17.71
C PRO A 104 3.22 -19.20 -17.57
N GLU A 105 2.97 -19.94 -18.65
CA GLU A 105 2.09 -21.13 -18.61
C GLU A 105 2.62 -22.20 -17.64
N SER A 106 3.94 -22.22 -17.39
CA SER A 106 4.61 -23.09 -16.44
C SER A 106 4.51 -22.66 -14.97
N LEU A 107 3.86 -21.53 -14.66
CA LEU A 107 3.84 -20.99 -13.31
C LEU A 107 2.88 -21.77 -12.39
N LYS A 108 3.46 -22.67 -11.57
CA LYS A 108 2.74 -23.39 -10.50
C LYS A 108 1.87 -22.43 -9.69
N MET A 109 0.67 -22.88 -9.32
CA MET A 109 -0.33 -22.08 -8.58
C MET A 109 0.13 -21.58 -7.21
N THR A 110 1.29 -21.96 -6.68
CA THR A 110 1.71 -21.56 -5.33
C THR A 110 1.99 -20.06 -5.20
N LYS A 111 2.55 -19.38 -6.20
CA LYS A 111 2.81 -17.93 -6.16
C LYS A 111 1.76 -17.12 -6.92
N ASN A 112 1.35 -15.99 -6.35
CA ASN A 112 0.57 -14.97 -7.07
C ASN A 112 1.45 -14.21 -8.08
N LEU A 113 0.83 -13.43 -8.99
CA LEU A 113 1.55 -12.68 -10.03
C LEU A 113 2.54 -11.61 -9.51
N VAL A 114 2.27 -10.97 -8.37
CA VAL A 114 3.18 -10.01 -7.73
C VAL A 114 4.38 -10.71 -7.09
N GLU A 115 4.16 -11.82 -6.39
CA GLU A 115 5.25 -12.66 -5.88
C GLU A 115 6.14 -13.20 -7.00
N TYR A 116 5.53 -13.57 -8.13
CA TYR A 116 6.29 -13.90 -9.33
C TYR A 116 7.10 -12.70 -9.82
N PHE A 117 6.47 -11.55 -10.08
CA PHE A 117 7.12 -10.32 -10.54
C PHE A 117 8.32 -9.91 -9.66
N LEU A 118 8.17 -9.95 -8.34
CA LEU A 118 9.27 -9.68 -7.40
C LEU A 118 10.37 -10.74 -7.42
N SER A 119 10.03 -12.02 -7.64
CA SER A 119 11.01 -13.12 -7.63
C SER A 119 11.78 -13.32 -8.94
N VAL A 120 11.29 -12.78 -10.06
CA VAL A 120 12.06 -12.72 -11.31
C VAL A 120 13.28 -11.81 -11.08
N PRO A 121 14.51 -12.20 -11.47
CA PRO A 121 15.68 -11.31 -11.40
C PRO A 121 15.41 -9.97 -12.11
N GLU A 122 16.10 -8.90 -11.70
CA GLU A 122 15.96 -7.60 -12.35
C GLU A 122 16.39 -7.70 -13.82
N THR A 123 15.44 -7.52 -14.75
CA THR A 123 15.68 -7.54 -16.19
C THR A 123 16.31 -6.22 -16.64
N PHE A 124 17.60 -6.07 -16.35
CA PHE A 124 18.58 -5.07 -16.85
C PHE A 124 18.25 -3.57 -16.73
N SER A 125 17.02 -3.16 -16.41
CA SER A 125 16.63 -1.75 -16.32
C SER A 125 16.44 -1.30 -14.88
N ILE A 126 17.08 -0.18 -14.53
CA ILE A 126 16.97 0.43 -13.19
C ILE A 126 15.51 0.83 -12.90
N LYS A 127 14.72 1.16 -13.93
CA LYS A 127 13.27 1.40 -13.79
C LYS A 127 12.54 0.19 -13.20
N SER A 128 12.75 -1.02 -13.73
CA SER A 128 12.10 -2.24 -13.22
C SER A 128 12.45 -2.51 -11.75
N ALA A 129 13.71 -2.29 -11.35
CA ALA A 129 14.15 -2.42 -9.95
C ALA A 129 13.37 -1.49 -8.99
N ILE A 130 13.11 -0.24 -9.40
CA ILE A 130 12.31 0.70 -8.59
C ILE A 130 10.84 0.27 -8.51
N MET A 131 10.22 -0.15 -9.63
CA MET A 131 8.83 -0.58 -9.61
C MET A 131 8.64 -1.81 -8.70
N LYS A 132 9.57 -2.77 -8.74
CA LYS A 132 9.61 -3.91 -7.80
C LYS A 132 9.76 -3.44 -6.36
N SER A 133 10.64 -2.49 -6.10
CA SER A 133 10.84 -1.95 -4.75
C SER A 133 9.57 -1.28 -4.20
N TYR A 134 8.88 -0.44 -4.97
CA TYR A 134 7.65 0.22 -4.50
C TYR A 134 6.50 -0.78 -4.31
N GLU A 135 6.37 -1.76 -5.22
CA GLU A 135 5.37 -2.82 -5.10
C GLU A 135 5.58 -3.69 -3.85
N ALA A 136 6.83 -4.04 -3.56
CA ALA A 136 7.22 -4.75 -2.35
C ALA A 136 7.01 -3.91 -1.08
N GLU A 137 7.33 -2.61 -1.08
CA GLU A 137 7.09 -1.69 0.03
C GLU A 137 5.60 -1.50 0.32
N ILE A 138 4.78 -1.25 -0.70
CA ILE A 138 3.32 -1.07 -0.54
C ILE A 138 2.68 -2.37 -0.02
N SER A 139 3.03 -3.52 -0.60
CA SER A 139 2.50 -4.81 -0.17
C SER A 139 2.89 -5.14 1.27
N SER A 140 4.18 -4.95 1.63
CA SER A 140 4.67 -5.16 3.01
C SER A 140 4.04 -4.19 4.00
N ALA A 141 3.77 -2.94 3.59
CA ALA A 141 3.09 -1.97 4.43
C ALA A 141 1.65 -2.38 4.71
N ILE A 142 0.88 -2.81 3.71
CA ILE A 142 -0.50 -3.28 3.89
C ILE A 142 -0.53 -4.54 4.77
N GLU A 143 0.38 -5.51 4.55
CA GLU A 143 0.47 -6.75 5.33
C GLU A 143 0.79 -6.48 6.82
N LEU A 144 1.74 -5.59 7.11
CA LEU A 144 2.05 -5.21 8.50
C LEU A 144 0.98 -4.34 9.17
N LEU A 145 0.35 -3.43 8.43
CA LEU A 145 -0.69 -2.54 8.96
C LEU A 145 -1.98 -3.31 9.28
N SER A 146 -2.33 -4.29 8.45
CA SER A 146 -3.51 -5.14 8.61
C SER A 146 -3.33 -6.15 9.75
N GLU A 147 -2.13 -6.76 9.88
CA GLU A 147 -1.77 -7.64 11.00
C GLU A 147 -1.69 -6.88 12.34
N ALA A 148 -1.24 -5.62 12.32
CA ALA A 148 -1.27 -4.74 13.48
C ALA A 148 -2.69 -4.22 13.82
N GLY A 149 -3.70 -4.55 13.01
CA GLY A 149 -5.10 -4.20 13.24
C GLY A 149 -5.41 -2.71 13.08
N PHE A 150 -4.71 -2.00 12.18
CA PHE A 150 -5.05 -0.61 11.86
C PHE A 150 -6.07 -0.51 10.73
N VAL A 151 -6.85 0.57 10.72
CA VAL A 151 -7.81 0.80 9.63
C VAL A 151 -7.09 1.20 8.33
N ILE A 152 -7.31 0.39 7.29
CA ILE A 152 -6.83 0.60 5.93
C ILE A 152 -8.03 0.69 4.99
N ILE A 153 -7.97 1.62 4.04
CA ILE A 153 -8.92 1.70 2.92
C ILE A 153 -8.14 1.52 1.62
N LEU A 154 -8.44 0.46 0.88
CA LEU A 154 -7.90 0.22 -0.44
C LEU A 154 -8.79 0.88 -1.48
N ILE A 155 -8.20 1.68 -2.37
CA ILE A 155 -8.92 2.16 -3.56
C ILE A 155 -8.58 1.18 -4.67
N LEU A 156 -9.56 0.36 -5.05
CA LEU A 156 -9.40 -0.69 -6.06
C LEU A 156 -10.00 -0.21 -7.40
N PRO A 157 -9.46 -0.67 -8.55
CA PRO A 157 -10.18 -0.54 -9.82
C PRO A 157 -11.51 -1.29 -9.79
N GLU A 158 -12.57 -0.75 -10.41
CA GLU A 158 -13.78 -1.52 -10.74
C GLU A 158 -13.44 -2.64 -11.76
N GLU A 159 -14.16 -3.77 -11.70
CA GLU A 159 -13.97 -4.90 -12.61
C GLU A 159 -14.29 -4.50 -14.07
N ASN A 160 -13.23 -4.21 -14.84
CA ASN A 160 -13.32 -3.91 -16.27
C ASN A 160 -13.38 -5.20 -17.11
N LYS A 161 -14.35 -5.26 -18.03
CA LYS A 161 -14.55 -6.31 -19.04
C LYS A 161 -13.36 -6.49 -20.01
N ASP A 162 -12.51 -5.47 -20.16
CA ASP A 162 -11.27 -5.52 -20.97
C ASP A 162 -10.12 -6.27 -20.27
N ILE A 163 -10.27 -6.60 -18.99
CA ILE A 163 -9.35 -7.39 -18.19
C ILE A 163 -9.87 -8.82 -18.09
N LYS A 164 -8.98 -9.80 -18.30
CA LYS A 164 -9.38 -11.20 -18.34
C LYS A 164 -9.78 -11.65 -16.93
N GLU A 165 -10.78 -12.53 -16.83
CA GLU A 165 -11.23 -13.07 -15.53
C GLU A 165 -10.07 -13.69 -14.72
N ILE A 166 -9.10 -14.34 -15.38
CA ILE A 166 -7.90 -14.89 -14.72
C ILE A 166 -6.96 -13.80 -14.15
N GLU A 167 -6.92 -12.61 -14.75
CA GLU A 167 -6.16 -11.46 -14.25
C GLU A 167 -6.86 -10.87 -13.02
N TRP A 168 -8.20 -10.78 -13.03
CA TRP A 168 -9.01 -10.39 -11.87
C TRP A 168 -8.93 -11.40 -10.72
N ALA A 169 -9.00 -12.70 -11.00
CA ALA A 169 -8.87 -13.76 -10.01
C ALA A 169 -7.51 -13.70 -9.29
N GLU A 170 -6.41 -13.51 -10.02
CA GLU A 170 -5.09 -13.30 -9.42
C GLU A 170 -4.97 -11.97 -8.67
N TYR A 171 -5.70 -10.92 -9.09
CA TYR A 171 -5.74 -9.66 -8.35
C TYR A 171 -6.48 -9.79 -7.02
N ARG A 172 -7.68 -10.39 -7.03
CA ARG A 172 -8.47 -10.68 -5.81
C ARG A 172 -7.65 -11.54 -4.84
N ARG A 173 -6.94 -12.55 -5.35
CA ARG A 173 -6.00 -13.36 -4.58
C ARG A 173 -4.91 -12.50 -3.94
N TYR A 174 -4.18 -11.69 -4.71
CA TYR A 174 -3.13 -10.81 -4.20
C TYR A 174 -3.64 -9.86 -3.10
N ILE A 175 -4.81 -9.25 -3.29
CA ILE A 175 -5.43 -8.39 -2.26
C ILE A 175 -5.73 -9.21 -0.99
N ASN A 176 -6.28 -10.42 -1.12
CA ASN A 176 -6.57 -11.28 0.04
C ASN A 176 -5.29 -11.72 0.79
N GLU A 177 -4.18 -12.01 0.08
CA GLU A 177 -2.88 -12.31 0.72
C GLU A 177 -2.37 -11.13 1.55
N ILE A 178 -2.20 -9.94 0.93
CA ILE A 178 -1.58 -8.79 1.60
C ILE A 178 -2.45 -8.15 2.70
N THR A 179 -3.75 -8.45 2.73
CA THR A 179 -4.68 -7.89 3.73
C THR A 179 -4.98 -8.85 4.87
N ASN A 180 -4.53 -10.11 4.76
CA ASN A 180 -4.75 -11.18 5.74
C ASN A 180 -6.22 -11.31 6.20
N ASN A 181 -7.19 -11.09 5.29
CA ASN A 181 -8.63 -11.08 5.60
C ASN A 181 -8.98 -10.20 6.83
N SER A 182 -8.18 -9.16 7.12
CA SER A 182 -8.27 -8.40 8.35
C SER A 182 -9.56 -7.58 8.40
N PRO A 183 -10.35 -7.64 9.49
CA PRO A 183 -11.64 -6.94 9.60
C PRO A 183 -11.50 -5.41 9.71
N TYR A 184 -10.28 -4.89 9.64
CA TYR A 184 -9.95 -3.47 9.63
C TYR A 184 -9.52 -2.97 8.25
N VAL A 185 -9.48 -3.85 7.24
CA VAL A 185 -9.21 -3.48 5.85
C VAL A 185 -10.52 -3.43 5.09
N PHE A 186 -10.79 -2.25 4.54
CA PHE A 186 -11.96 -1.97 3.72
C PHE A 186 -11.53 -1.61 2.30
N TYR A 187 -12.45 -1.75 1.34
CA TYR A 187 -12.23 -1.25 -0.02
C TYR A 187 -13.33 -0.30 -0.50
N LEU A 188 -12.97 0.47 -1.53
CA LEU A 188 -13.82 1.33 -2.35
C LEU A 188 -13.34 1.22 -3.80
N TYR A 189 -14.23 1.45 -4.77
CA TYR A 189 -13.89 1.46 -6.19
C TYR A 189 -13.53 2.85 -6.71
N SER A 190 -12.60 2.86 -7.67
CA SER A 190 -12.31 4.00 -8.54
C SER A 190 -12.96 3.85 -9.92
N GLU A 191 -13.48 4.95 -10.47
CA GLU A 191 -14.21 5.02 -11.76
C GLU A 191 -13.48 4.40 -12.96
N THR A 192 -12.15 4.35 -12.92
CA THR A 192 -11.35 3.69 -13.97
C THR A 192 -10.08 3.10 -13.38
N ILE A 193 -9.59 2.04 -14.01
CA ILE A 193 -8.29 1.42 -13.71
C ILE A 193 -7.11 2.41 -13.80
N GLN A 194 -7.29 3.56 -14.47
CA GLN A 194 -6.23 4.51 -14.77
C GLN A 194 -6.20 5.73 -13.83
N THR A 195 -7.10 5.82 -12.84
CA THR A 195 -7.23 7.00 -11.98
C THR A 195 -7.68 6.64 -10.57
N GLY A 196 -7.15 7.31 -9.55
CA GLY A 196 -7.66 7.19 -8.17
C GLY A 196 -8.96 7.97 -7.89
N LYS A 197 -9.74 8.33 -8.92
CA LYS A 197 -11.03 9.02 -8.71
C LYS A 197 -12.05 7.99 -8.26
N LEU A 198 -12.57 8.13 -7.03
CA LEU A 198 -13.65 7.29 -6.50
C LEU A 198 -14.92 7.37 -7.36
N HIS A 199 -15.68 6.27 -7.45
CA HIS A 199 -17.06 6.33 -7.95
C HIS A 199 -17.90 7.34 -7.13
N PRO A 200 -18.94 7.96 -7.69
CA PRO A 200 -19.75 8.94 -6.97
C PRO A 200 -20.37 8.43 -5.67
N GLU A 201 -20.79 7.15 -5.63
CA GLU A 201 -21.34 6.51 -4.44
C GLU A 201 -20.27 6.28 -3.37
N ASP A 202 -19.13 5.72 -3.77
CA ASP A 202 -17.97 5.47 -2.91
C ASP A 202 -17.30 6.73 -2.40
N TYR A 203 -17.32 7.80 -3.19
CA TYR A 203 -16.90 9.12 -2.77
C TYR A 203 -17.75 9.63 -1.61
N LYS A 204 -19.08 9.44 -1.67
CA LYS A 204 -19.99 9.80 -0.58
C LYS A 204 -19.73 8.92 0.66
N ILE A 205 -19.62 7.60 0.47
CA ILE A 205 -19.30 6.66 1.56
C ILE A 205 -17.99 7.06 2.26
N PHE A 206 -16.96 7.42 1.50
CA PHE A 206 -15.69 7.91 2.04
C PHE A 206 -15.84 9.22 2.82
N THR A 207 -16.57 10.21 2.30
CA THR A 207 -16.75 11.48 3.02
C THR A 207 -17.54 11.29 4.31
N ASP A 208 -18.63 10.51 4.26
CA ASP A 208 -19.48 10.22 5.42
C ASP A 208 -18.71 9.43 6.49
N PHE A 209 -17.86 8.48 6.09
CA PHE A 209 -16.96 7.74 6.98
C PHE A 209 -15.98 8.68 7.70
N VAL A 210 -15.29 9.55 6.95
CA VAL A 210 -14.28 10.47 7.52
C VAL A 210 -14.92 11.49 8.46
N GLU A 211 -16.15 11.93 8.18
CA GLU A 211 -16.91 12.83 9.07
C GLU A 211 -17.36 12.12 10.36
N LYS A 212 -18.00 10.95 10.27
CA LYS A 212 -18.48 10.18 11.43
C LYS A 212 -17.36 9.72 12.37
N THR A 213 -16.23 9.32 11.81
CA THR A 213 -15.06 8.85 12.58
C THR A 213 -14.32 9.99 13.27
N GLY A 214 -14.39 11.22 12.74
CA GLY A 214 -13.64 12.37 13.27
C GLY A 214 -12.12 12.26 13.13
N ILE A 215 -11.62 11.43 12.20
CA ILE A 215 -10.19 11.29 11.96
C ILE A 215 -9.56 12.62 11.53
N LYS A 216 -8.33 12.87 11.98
CA LYS A 216 -7.60 14.13 11.74
C LYS A 216 -6.49 13.99 10.71
N ARG A 217 -6.27 12.77 10.17
CA ARG A 217 -5.18 12.43 9.25
C ARG A 217 -5.64 11.37 8.24
N ILE A 218 -5.20 11.50 7.00
CA ILE A 218 -5.31 10.47 5.96
C ILE A 218 -3.90 10.21 5.46
N PHE A 219 -3.34 9.04 5.73
CA PHE A 219 -2.01 8.63 5.28
C PHE A 219 -2.14 7.94 3.93
N LEU A 220 -1.74 8.65 2.88
CA LEU A 220 -2.01 8.30 1.50
C LEU A 220 -0.75 7.73 0.83
N GLY A 221 -0.87 6.53 0.30
CA GLY A 221 0.08 5.88 -0.61
C GLY A 221 -0.64 5.29 -1.83
N GLY A 222 0.09 4.54 -2.63
CA GLY A 222 -0.37 3.94 -3.88
C GLY A 222 0.65 4.10 -5.00
N GLN A 223 0.46 3.33 -6.08
CA GLN A 223 1.29 3.47 -7.26
C GLN A 223 0.91 4.76 -8.03
N TYR A 224 1.89 5.33 -8.74
CA TYR A 224 1.73 6.49 -9.61
C TYR A 224 1.19 7.75 -8.92
N TYR A 225 2.11 8.41 -8.23
CA TYR A 225 1.83 9.58 -7.41
C TYR A 225 1.23 10.75 -8.20
N ASN A 226 1.63 10.93 -9.47
CA ASN A 226 1.19 12.02 -10.35
C ASN A 226 -0.15 11.73 -11.05
N ARG A 227 -0.50 10.46 -11.20
CA ARG A 227 -1.76 9.97 -11.78
C ARG A 227 -2.76 9.53 -10.72
N CYS A 228 -2.60 8.33 -10.16
CA CYS A 228 -3.62 7.71 -9.31
C CYS A 228 -3.75 8.42 -7.96
N VAL A 229 -2.65 8.56 -7.22
CA VAL A 229 -2.63 9.22 -5.90
C VAL A 229 -3.00 10.70 -5.99
N TYR A 230 -2.44 11.43 -6.95
CA TYR A 230 -2.80 12.83 -7.19
C TYR A 230 -4.26 12.99 -7.60
N THR A 231 -4.82 12.08 -8.41
CA THR A 231 -6.23 12.16 -8.80
C THR A 231 -7.15 11.93 -7.61
N PHE A 232 -6.90 10.91 -6.78
CA PHE A 232 -7.61 10.72 -5.51
C PHE A 232 -7.59 12.00 -4.68
N TYR A 233 -6.40 12.53 -4.38
CA TYR A 233 -6.24 13.79 -3.65
C TYR A 233 -6.96 14.97 -4.33
N LYS A 234 -6.93 15.07 -5.67
CA LYS A 234 -7.49 16.17 -6.46
C LYS A 234 -9.01 16.22 -6.34
N TYR A 235 -9.70 15.09 -6.26
CA TYR A 235 -11.15 15.04 -6.16
C TYR A 235 -11.69 15.16 -4.72
N LEU A 236 -10.86 14.95 -3.68
CA LEU A 236 -11.26 15.21 -2.29
C LEU A 236 -11.76 16.65 -2.05
N PRO A 237 -12.70 16.88 -1.12
CA PRO A 237 -13.15 18.22 -0.79
C PRO A 237 -12.09 19.01 0.01
N ARG A 238 -12.22 20.34 0.05
CA ARG A 238 -11.15 21.25 0.54
C ARG A 238 -10.80 21.04 2.02
N ASN A 239 -11.77 20.64 2.84
CA ASN A 239 -11.58 20.23 4.23
C ASN A 239 -10.70 18.98 4.32
N LEU A 240 -11.07 17.88 3.65
CA LEU A 240 -10.33 16.62 3.71
C LEU A 240 -8.91 16.74 3.13
N LYS A 241 -8.74 17.53 2.06
CA LYS A 241 -7.41 17.87 1.52
C LYS A 241 -6.43 18.43 2.57
N ARG A 242 -6.89 19.03 3.68
CA ARG A 242 -6.00 19.57 4.74
C ARG A 242 -5.41 18.48 5.62
N ILE A 243 -6.11 17.36 5.81
CA ILE A 243 -5.69 16.25 6.68
C ILE A 243 -4.90 15.16 5.95
N VAL A 244 -4.83 15.19 4.62
CA VAL A 244 -3.99 14.27 3.84
C VAL A 244 -2.50 14.50 4.13
N ARG A 245 -1.77 13.38 4.28
CA ARG A 245 -0.33 13.25 4.28
C ARG A 245 0.05 12.18 3.26
N ILE A 246 0.91 12.50 2.31
CA ILE A 246 1.40 11.58 1.29
C ILE A 246 2.68 10.93 1.82
N ILE A 247 2.72 9.60 1.87
CA ILE A 247 3.87 8.86 2.40
C ILE A 247 4.84 8.58 1.26
N ALA A 248 6.07 9.11 1.37
CA ALA A 248 7.02 9.13 0.27
C ALA A 248 7.46 7.72 -0.17
N GLU A 249 7.69 6.85 0.80
CA GLU A 249 8.11 5.46 0.61
C GLU A 249 7.02 4.59 -0.05
N TRP A 250 5.75 5.02 0.02
CA TRP A 250 4.59 4.29 -0.52
C TRP A 250 3.94 4.99 -1.70
N SER A 251 4.60 5.98 -2.32
CA SER A 251 4.03 6.80 -3.41
C SER A 251 4.94 6.78 -4.64
N ALA A 252 4.80 5.77 -5.49
CA ALA A 252 5.73 5.55 -6.59
C ALA A 252 5.66 6.62 -7.70
N PRO A 253 6.80 7.04 -8.29
CA PRO A 253 6.82 7.81 -9.52
C PRO A 253 6.30 7.01 -10.72
N GLU A 254 5.76 7.71 -11.73
CA GLU A 254 5.57 7.13 -13.06
C GLU A 254 6.94 6.90 -13.74
N PRO A 255 7.16 5.81 -14.50
CA PRO A 255 8.48 5.48 -15.02
C PRO A 255 8.94 6.47 -16.08
N GLU A 256 8.02 7.11 -16.80
CA GLU A 256 8.29 8.18 -17.76
C GLU A 256 8.68 9.48 -17.06
N ASP A 257 8.19 9.70 -15.84
CA ASP A 257 8.45 10.92 -15.08
C ASP A 257 9.90 11.00 -14.58
N ILE A 258 10.53 9.89 -14.20
CA ILE A 258 11.87 9.86 -13.56
C ILE A 258 13.03 9.80 -14.57
N THR A 259 14.06 10.62 -14.33
CA THR A 259 15.32 10.54 -15.08
C THR A 259 16.18 9.35 -14.63
N ALA A 260 17.19 8.96 -15.42
CA ALA A 260 18.11 7.89 -15.05
C ALA A 260 18.87 8.21 -13.75
N GLU A 261 19.27 9.46 -13.54
CA GLU A 261 19.98 9.94 -12.35
C GLU A 261 19.08 9.92 -11.12
N GLU A 262 17.82 10.33 -11.25
CA GLU A 262 16.83 10.22 -10.18
C GLU A 262 16.56 8.74 -9.86
N THR A 263 16.49 7.88 -10.87
CA THR A 263 16.33 6.42 -10.73
C THR A 263 17.52 5.81 -9.97
N ILE A 264 18.75 6.22 -10.28
CA ILE A 264 19.94 5.82 -9.50
C ILE A 264 19.85 6.34 -8.06
N SER A 265 19.46 7.61 -7.86
CA SER A 265 19.38 8.22 -6.51
C SER A 265 18.31 7.60 -5.61
N LEU A 266 17.22 7.11 -6.21
CA LEU A 266 16.15 6.41 -5.51
C LEU A 266 16.56 5.02 -5.06
N ARG A 267 17.59 4.41 -5.66
CA ARG A 267 18.03 3.06 -5.32
C ARG A 267 19.08 3.10 -4.20
N GLY A 268 18.73 2.55 -3.05
CA GLY A 268 19.64 2.29 -1.95
C GLY A 268 20.72 1.28 -2.31
N HIS A 269 21.82 1.25 -1.54
CA HIS A 269 22.93 0.31 -1.72
C HIS A 269 22.53 -1.16 -1.54
N ASP A 270 21.41 -1.42 -0.87
CA ASP A 270 20.77 -2.71 -0.65
C ASP A 270 19.80 -3.11 -1.79
N GLY A 271 19.66 -2.26 -2.80
CA GLY A 271 18.76 -2.45 -3.95
C GLY A 271 17.35 -1.89 -3.77
N TRP A 272 16.98 -1.44 -2.56
CA TRP A 272 15.65 -0.95 -2.18
C TRP A 272 15.46 0.54 -2.51
N ILE A 273 14.32 1.13 -2.11
CA ILE A 273 14.09 2.57 -2.21
C ILE A 273 14.79 3.30 -1.07
N ASP A 274 15.64 4.28 -1.37
CA ASP A 274 16.12 5.21 -0.34
C ASP A 274 15.00 6.19 0.06
N SER A 275 14.56 6.12 1.32
CA SER A 275 13.47 6.95 1.89
C SER A 275 13.78 8.45 1.78
N ASP A 276 15.04 8.87 1.94
CA ASP A 276 15.40 10.28 1.91
C ASP A 276 15.49 10.82 0.49
N SER A 277 15.89 10.02 -0.49
CA SER A 277 15.80 10.33 -1.93
C SER A 277 14.35 10.34 -2.41
N ALA A 278 13.53 9.35 -2.05
CA ALA A 278 12.09 9.35 -2.38
C ALA A 278 11.39 10.60 -1.83
N TYR A 279 11.68 10.95 -0.58
CA TYR A 279 11.18 12.16 0.06
C TYR A 279 11.67 13.45 -0.63
N LYS A 280 12.97 13.55 -0.93
CA LYS A 280 13.53 14.70 -1.68
C LYS A 280 12.91 14.82 -3.05
N LEU A 281 12.75 13.72 -3.78
CA LEU A 281 12.17 13.66 -5.12
C LEU A 281 10.73 14.19 -5.10
N LEU A 282 9.87 13.62 -4.24
CA LEU A 282 8.45 14.00 -4.10
C LEU A 282 8.22 15.39 -3.51
N ARG A 283 9.22 16.00 -2.85
CA ARG A 283 9.16 17.40 -2.40
C ARG A 283 9.73 18.39 -3.42
N LYS A 284 10.74 18.00 -4.19
CA LYS A 284 11.32 18.78 -5.29
C LYS A 284 10.35 18.86 -6.46
N ARG A 285 9.82 17.71 -6.87
CA ARG A 285 8.76 17.58 -7.87
C ARG A 285 7.45 18.02 -7.24
N ARG A 286 6.62 18.77 -7.98
CA ARG A 286 5.25 19.03 -7.55
C ARG A 286 4.44 17.77 -7.85
N ILE A 287 3.72 17.26 -6.86
CA ILE A 287 2.71 16.21 -7.06
C ILE A 287 1.53 16.86 -7.80
N GLY A 288 1.53 16.80 -9.12
CA GLY A 288 0.67 17.63 -9.98
C GLY A 288 0.71 19.12 -9.61
N LYS A 289 -0.43 19.67 -9.18
CA LYS A 289 -0.55 21.06 -8.67
C LYS A 289 -0.44 21.19 -7.14
N ILE A 290 -0.14 20.11 -6.41
CA ILE A 290 0.16 20.20 -4.97
C ILE A 290 1.50 20.91 -4.79
N ARG A 291 1.47 22.13 -4.23
CA ARG A 291 2.70 22.78 -3.72
C ARG A 291 3.25 21.91 -2.59
N GLY A 292 4.38 21.23 -2.83
CA GLY A 292 4.96 20.14 -2.00
C GLY A 292 5.49 20.50 -0.59
N GLY A 293 4.93 21.53 0.05
CA GLY A 293 5.18 21.81 1.47
C GLY A 293 4.27 20.99 2.38
N ARG A 294 4.77 20.62 3.58
CA ARG A 294 4.07 20.04 4.75
C ARG A 294 3.12 18.82 4.55
N LYS A 295 2.94 18.31 3.33
CA LYS A 295 2.04 17.16 3.06
C LYS A 295 2.76 15.88 2.72
N VAL A 296 3.89 15.96 2.00
CA VAL A 296 4.77 14.80 1.82
C VAL A 296 5.54 14.61 3.12
N ILE A 297 5.43 13.42 3.71
CA ILE A 297 6.13 13.01 4.92
C ILE A 297 6.83 11.67 4.66
N ARG A 298 7.84 11.35 5.45
CA ARG A 298 8.42 10.00 5.52
C ARG A 298 7.54 9.13 6.41
N ALA A 299 7.47 7.83 6.18
CA ALA A 299 6.72 6.90 7.03
C ALA A 299 7.13 7.04 8.51
N ARG A 300 8.44 7.20 8.78
CA ARG A 300 9.01 7.50 10.11
C ARG A 300 8.60 8.85 10.76
N GLU A 301 7.69 9.61 10.15
CA GLU A 301 7.19 10.91 10.61
C GLU A 301 5.68 10.92 10.90
N ILE A 302 4.95 9.85 10.59
CA ILE A 302 3.50 9.68 10.78
C ILE A 302 3.01 10.07 12.19
N CYS A 303 3.89 9.98 13.19
CA CYS A 303 3.62 10.22 14.62
C CYS A 303 4.30 11.48 15.20
N LYS A 304 5.05 12.24 14.39
CA LYS A 304 5.93 13.33 14.85
C LYS A 304 5.31 14.73 14.71
N GLU A 305 4.16 14.81 14.04
CA GLU A 305 3.27 15.99 13.98
C GLU A 305 2.10 15.88 14.98
#